data_AF-A0AAW4RYZ6-F1
#
_entry.id   AF-A0AAW4RYZ6-F1
#
_cell.length_a   1.000
_cell.length_b   1.000
_cell.length_c   1.000
_cell.angle_alpha   90.00
_cell.angle_beta   90.00
_cell.angle_gamma   90.00
#
_symmetry.space_group_name_H-M   'P 1'
#
loop_
_entity.id
_entity.type
_entity.pdbx_description
1 polymer ?
#
loop_
_entity_poly.entity_id
_entity_poly.type
_entity_poly.pdbx_seq_one_letter_code
_entity_poly.pdbx_strand_id
1 'polypeptide(L)' 'MTVYRPLPADRELAEYMRQIVRECRELLKQTPPDTFLGRRTREPFQVEPDATPNEER' A
#
# COMPACT_ATOMS: atom_id res chain seq x y z
N MET A 1 -7.75 28.21 -25.63
CA MET A 1 -7.21 27.84 -24.30
C MET A 1 -7.80 28.79 -23.27
N THR A 2 -8.59 28.26 -22.35
CA THR A 2 -9.18 29.06 -21.26
C THR A 2 -8.15 29.15 -20.14
N VAL A 3 -7.58 30.34 -19.91
CA VAL A 3 -6.64 30.56 -18.81
C VAL A 3 -7.45 30.92 -17.57
N TYR A 4 -7.59 29.96 -16.66
CA TYR A 4 -8.27 30.19 -15.39
C TYR A 4 -7.39 31.06 -14.49
N ARG A 5 -7.94 32.19 -14.01
CA ARG A 5 -7.28 33.05 -13.04
C ARG A 5 -7.94 32.83 -11.68
N PRO A 6 -7.18 32.35 -10.67
CA PRO A 6 -7.73 32.18 -9.33
C PRO A 6 -8.25 33.51 -8.82
N LEU A 7 -9.47 33.49 -8.30
CA LEU A 7 -10.01 34.62 -7.55
C LEU A 7 -9.23 34.76 -6.24
N PRO A 8 -9.20 35.95 -5.62
CA PRO A 8 -8.57 36.14 -4.32
C PRO A 8 -9.06 35.15 -3.25
N ALA A 9 -10.33 34.72 -3.33
CA ALA A 9 -10.92 33.69 -2.46
C ALA A 9 -10.29 32.29 -2.65
N ASP A 10 -9.73 32.00 -3.83
CA ASP A 10 -9.10 30.71 -4.13
C ASP A 10 -7.68 30.61 -3.57
N ARG A 11 -7.12 31.72 -3.08
CA ARG A 11 -5.75 31.77 -2.55
C ARG A 11 -5.58 30.84 -1.35
N GLU A 12 -6.50 30.90 -0.40
CA GLU A 12 -6.45 30.08 0.82
C GLU A 12 -6.58 28.60 0.47
N LEU A 13 -7.50 28.26 -0.44
CA LEU A 13 -7.66 26.90 -0.94
C LEU A 13 -6.39 26.39 -1.65
N ALA A 14 -5.76 27.22 -2.48
CA ALA A 14 -4.53 26.86 -3.17
C ALA A 14 -3.35 26.68 -2.20
N GLU A 15 -3.25 27.52 -1.17
CA GLU A 15 -2.23 27.39 -0.12
C GLU A 15 -2.45 26.11 0.70
N TYR A 16 -3.69 25.79 1.06
CA TYR A 16 -4.06 24.55 1.74
C TYR A 16 -3.72 23.30 0.92
N MET A 17 -4.08 23.30 -0.37
CA MET A 17 -3.76 22.18 -1.27
C MET A 17 -2.24 21.98 -1.42
N ARG A 18 -1.46 23.07 -1.51
CA ARG A 18 0.01 22.99 -1.54
C ARG A 18 0.57 22.40 -0.25
N GLN A 19 -0.03 22.70 0.89
CA GLN A 19 0.40 22.16 2.17
C GLN A 19 0.19 20.64 2.23
N ILE A 20 -0.99 20.15 1.83
CA ILE A 20 -1.28 18.71 1.73
C ILE A 20 -0.25 18.01 0.83
N VAL A 21 0.01 18.56 -0.36
CA VAL A 21 0.96 17.95 -1.30
C VAL A 21 2.37 17.86 -0.71
N ARG A 22 2.79 18.86 0.08
CA ARG A 22 4.09 18.81 0.78
C ARG A 22 4.12 17.68 1.80
N GLU A 23 3.08 17.55 2.61
CA GLU A 23 2.98 16.50 3.63
C GLU A 23 2.95 15.09 3.01
N CYS A 24 2.15 14.89 1.95
CA CYS A 24 2.15 13.65 1.21
C CYS A 24 3.54 13.32 0.63
N ARG A 25 4.24 14.31 0.11
CA ARG A 25 5.61 14.12 -0.39
C ARG A 25 6.56 13.66 0.70
N GLU A 26 6.49 14.23 1.90
CA GLU A 26 7.34 13.80 3.01
C GLU A 26 7.03 12.36 3.44
N LEU A 27 5.75 11.97 3.46
CA LEU A 27 5.36 10.57 3.73
C LEU A 27 5.92 9.60 2.67
N LEU A 28 5.85 9.98 1.39
CA LEU A 28 6.36 9.14 0.30
C LEU A 28 7.89 9.02 0.27
N LYS A 29 8.63 9.90 0.95
CA LYS A 29 10.08 9.75 1.13
C LYS A 29 10.44 8.75 2.22
N GLN A 30 9.50 8.41 3.10
CA GLN A 30 9.75 7.42 4.15
C GLN A 30 9.96 6.05 3.51
N THR A 31 10.75 5.21 4.18
CA THR A 31 10.90 3.83 3.74
C THR A 31 9.53 3.16 3.70
N PRO A 32 9.19 2.45 2.61
CA PRO A 32 7.91 1.75 2.54
C PRO A 32 7.78 0.82 3.74
N PRO A 33 6.59 0.79 4.39
CA PRO A 33 6.39 -0.10 5.52
C PRO A 33 6.64 -1.54 5.09
N ASP A 34 7.09 -2.37 6.02
CA ASP A 34 7.24 -3.80 5.73
C ASP A 34 5.86 -4.41 5.49
N THR A 35 5.48 -4.52 4.21
CA THR A 35 4.19 -5.06 3.83
C THR A 35 4.29 -6.58 3.69
N PHE A 36 3.27 -7.30 4.15
CA PHE A 36 3.13 -8.74 3.86
C PHE A 36 2.77 -9.00 2.38
N LEU A 37 2.63 -7.96 1.55
CA LEU A 37 2.37 -8.11 0.12
C LEU A 37 3.50 -8.93 -0.52
N GLY A 38 3.13 -10.08 -1.10
CA GLY A 38 4.07 -10.99 -1.76
C GLY A 38 4.74 -12.02 -0.84
N ARG A 39 4.51 -11.96 0.48
CA ARG A 39 4.94 -13.04 1.40
C ARG A 39 3.92 -14.16 1.36
N ARG A 40 4.38 -15.40 1.14
CA ARG A 40 3.53 -16.57 1.44
C ARG A 40 3.30 -16.60 2.94
N THR A 41 2.07 -16.34 3.37
CA THR A 41 1.64 -16.63 4.73
C THR A 41 1.67 -18.14 4.94
N ARG A 42 2.05 -18.59 6.14
CA ARG A 42 2.03 -20.01 6.49
C ARG A 42 0.62 -20.54 6.28
N GLU A 43 0.45 -21.45 5.33
CA GLU A 43 -0.83 -22.11 5.12
C GLU A 43 -1.14 -22.97 6.36
N PRO A 44 -2.35 -22.85 6.94
CA PRO A 44 -2.64 -23.37 8.27
C PRO A 44 -2.60 -24.91 8.37
N PHE A 45 -2.62 -25.63 7.24
CA PHE A 45 -2.65 -27.09 7.25
C PHE A 45 -1.67 -27.64 6.20
N GLN A 46 -0.60 -28.28 6.67
CA GLN A 46 0.19 -29.16 5.81
C GLN A 46 -0.69 -30.38 5.52
N VAL A 47 -1.13 -30.56 4.28
CA VAL A 47 -1.67 -31.85 3.84
C VAL A 47 -0.46 -32.78 3.76
N GLU A 48 -0.31 -33.67 4.73
CA GLU A 48 0.70 -34.72 4.63
C GLU A 48 0.40 -35.57 3.38
N PRO A 49 1.37 -35.76 2.46
CA PRO A 49 1.19 -36.67 1.35
C PRO A 49 1.33 -38.12 1.85
N ASP A 50 0.25 -38.88 1.70
CA ASP A 50 0.18 -40.33 1.60
C ASP A 50 0.90 -41.16 2.68
N ALA A 51 0.15 -41.48 3.74
CA ALA A 51 0.37 -42.71 4.48
C ALA A 51 0.14 -43.93 3.56
N THR A 52 1.21 -44.44 2.95
CA THR A 52 1.17 -45.77 2.31
C THR A 52 0.99 -46.83 3.42
N PRO A 53 -0.03 -47.71 3.35
CA PRO A 53 -0.18 -48.79 4.29
C PRO A 53 0.90 -49.85 4.00
N ASN A 54 1.76 -50.08 4.99
CA ASN A 54 2.80 -51.10 4.93
C ASN A 54 2.13 -52.49 4.94
N GLU A 55 2.27 -53.27 3.87
CA GLU A 55 1.90 -54.69 3.84
C GLU A 55 2.90 -55.47 4.72
N GLU A 56 2.46 -55.91 5.90
CA GLU A 56 3.17 -56.91 6.69
C GLU A 56 2.68 -58.31 6.28
N ARG A 57 3.64 -59.15 5.86
CA ARG A 57 3.49 -60.55 5.47
C ARG A 57 4.15 -61.43 6.52
#